data_AF-A0AAE9D9N3-F1
#
_entry.id   AF-A0AAE9D9N3-F1
#
_cell.length_a   1.000
_cell.length_b   1.000
_cell.length_c   1.000
_cell.angle_alpha   90.00
_cell.angle_beta   90.00
_cell.angle_gamma   90.00
#
_symmetry.space_group_name_H-M   'P 1'
#
loop_
_entity.id
_entity.type
_entity.pdbx_description
1 polymer ?
#
loop_
_entity_poly.entity_id
_entity_poly.type
_entity_poly.pdbx_seq_one_letter_code
_entity_poly.pdbx_strand_id
1 'polypeptide(L)' 'MAPELPEDLYHLVKKAVAIRKHLERSRKDIDSKYRLILVESRIHRLARYYKTKRQLPPTWKYESGTAASLVS' A
#
# COMPACT_ATOMS: atom_id res chain seq x y z
N MET A 1 18.13 5.10 -12.02
CA MET A 1 18.13 4.70 -10.60
C MET A 1 17.02 3.67 -10.43
N ALA A 2 17.29 2.54 -9.78
CA ALA A 2 16.25 1.55 -9.52
C ALA A 2 15.22 2.15 -8.55
N PRO A 3 13.92 1.86 -8.70
CA PRO A 3 12.92 2.33 -7.75
C PRO A 3 13.24 1.78 -6.36
N GLU A 4 13.18 2.66 -5.35
CA GLU A 4 13.40 2.34 -3.92
C GLU A 4 12.44 1.26 -3.40
N LEU A 5 11.32 1.08 -4.09
CA LEU A 5 10.29 0.09 -3.78
C LEU A 5 10.10 -0.86 -4.97
N PRO A 6 9.95 -2.18 -4.74
CA PRO A 6 9.54 -3.11 -5.78
C PRO A 6 8.27 -2.64 -6.49
N GLU A 7 8.24 -2.79 -7.81
CA GLU A 7 7.21 -2.22 -8.69
C GLU A 7 5.78 -2.68 -8.32
N ASP A 8 5.62 -3.95 -7.99
CA ASP A 8 4.35 -4.53 -7.58
C ASP A 8 3.85 -3.96 -6.24
N LEU A 9 4.76 -3.74 -5.29
CA LEU A 9 4.47 -3.09 -4.01
C LEU A 9 4.08 -1.63 -4.22
N TYR A 10 4.79 -0.89 -5.09
CA TYR A 10 4.48 0.49 -5.46
C TYR A 10 3.05 0.61 -6.02
N HIS A 11 2.69 -0.23 -6.99
CA HIS A 11 1.36 -0.19 -7.62
C HIS A 11 0.23 -0.53 -6.63
N LEU A 12 0.45 -1.46 -5.69
CA LEU A 12 -0.52 -1.75 -4.65
C LEU A 12 -0.72 -0.58 -3.68
N VAL A 13 0.36 0.07 -3.25
CA VAL A 13 0.29 1.26 -2.39
C VAL A 13 -0.44 2.39 -3.12
N LYS A 14 -0.11 2.64 -4.39
CA LYS A 14 -0.79 3.66 -5.22
C LYS A 14 -2.29 3.41 -5.33
N LYS A 15 -2.70 2.13 -5.50
CA LYS A 15 -4.11 1.74 -5.51
C LYS A 15 -4.78 1.99 -4.15
N ALA A 16 -4.11 1.67 -3.05
CA ALA A 16 -4.65 1.91 -1.70
C ALA A 16 -4.89 3.41 -1.43
N VAL A 17 -3.93 4.27 -1.82
CA VAL A 17 -4.05 5.73 -1.71
C VAL A 17 -5.24 6.26 -2.52
N ALA A 18 -5.43 5.77 -3.74
CA ALA A 18 -6.56 6.16 -4.58
C ALA A 18 -7.92 5.76 -3.96
N ILE A 19 -8.04 4.54 -3.45
CA ILE A 19 -9.28 4.06 -2.79
C ILE A 19 -9.55 4.87 -1.52
N ARG A 20 -8.52 5.18 -0.74
CA ARG A 20 -8.67 5.98 0.48
C ARG A 20 -9.19 7.39 0.18
N LYS A 21 -8.60 8.07 -0.82
CA LYS A 21 -9.07 9.37 -1.30
C LYS A 21 -10.51 9.34 -1.82
N HIS A 22 -10.92 8.26 -2.48
CA HIS A 22 -12.33 8.05 -2.86
C HIS A 22 -13.24 7.93 -1.63
N LEU A 23 -12.85 7.12 -0.65
CA LEU A 23 -13.62 6.89 0.58
C LEU A 23 -13.74 8.13 1.48
N GLU A 24 -12.81 9.08 1.40
CA GLU A 24 -12.93 10.38 2.08
C GLU A 24 -14.18 11.14 1.62
N ARG A 25 -14.52 11.07 0.34
CA ARG A 25 -15.73 11.69 -0.25
C ARG A 25 -16.94 10.76 -0.13
N SER A 26 -16.75 9.47 -0.36
CA SER A 26 -17.79 8.45 -0.43
C SER A 26 -17.78 7.52 0.79
N ARG A 27 -17.97 8.08 1.98
CA ARG A 27 -17.82 7.34 3.27
C ARG A 27 -18.76 6.15 3.46
N LYS A 28 -19.87 6.09 2.72
CA LYS A 28 -20.88 5.01 2.78
C LYS A 28 -20.62 3.86 1.80
N ASP A 29 -19.58 3.96 0.96
CA ASP A 29 -19.22 2.91 0.01
C ASP A 29 -18.56 1.73 0.74
N ILE A 30 -19.36 0.71 1.07
CA ILE A 30 -18.94 -0.47 1.82
C ILE A 30 -18.06 -1.38 0.96
N ASP A 31 -18.34 -1.49 -0.34
CA ASP A 31 -17.56 -2.32 -1.27
C ASP A 31 -16.14 -1.77 -1.42
N SER A 32 -15.98 -0.45 -1.58
CA SER A 32 -14.67 0.18 -1.62
C SER A 32 -13.90 0.03 -0.30
N LYS A 33 -14.58 0.06 0.86
CA LYS A 33 -13.94 -0.24 2.16
C LYS A 33 -13.44 -1.68 2.23
N TYR A 34 -14.26 -2.64 1.81
CA TYR A 34 -13.87 -4.04 1.77
C TYR A 34 -12.66 -4.25 0.84
N ARG A 35 -12.69 -3.64 -0.36
CA ARG A 35 -11.58 -3.69 -1.32
C ARG A 35 -10.31 -3.04 -0.77
N LEU A 36 -10.41 -1.95 -0.01
CA LEU A 36 -9.26 -1.33 0.66
C LEU A 36 -8.58 -2.34 1.61
N ILE A 37 -9.35 -3.03 2.45
CA ILE A 37 -8.84 -4.04 3.39
C ILE A 37 -8.09 -5.16 2.64
N LEU A 38 -8.62 -5.62 1.51
CA LEU A 38 -7.97 -6.65 0.69
C LEU A 38 -6.65 -6.16 0.10
N VAL A 39 -6.60 -4.92 -0.39
CA VAL A 39 -5.38 -4.31 -0.94
C VAL A 39 -4.33 -4.14 0.15
N GLU A 40 -4.69 -3.62 1.32
CA GLU A 40 -3.78 -3.45 2.45
C GLU A 40 -3.25 -4.81 2.96
N SER A 41 -4.08 -5.84 2.98
CA SER A 41 -3.65 -7.20 3.33
C SER A 41 -2.61 -7.75 2.34
N ARG A 42 -2.77 -7.47 1.04
CA ARG A 42 -1.78 -7.85 0.01
C ARG A 42 -0.46 -7.10 0.19
N ILE A 43 -0.52 -5.79 0.49
CA ILE A 43 0.67 -4.97 0.77
C ILE A 43 1.45 -5.56 1.95
N HIS A 44 0.79 -5.86 3.06
CA HIS A 44 1.45 -6.44 4.24
C HIS A 44 2.13 -7.79 3.95
N ARG A 45 1.47 -8.66 3.17
CA ARG A 45 2.02 -9.96 2.79
C ARG A 45 3.26 -9.81 1.90
N LEU A 46 3.18 -8.90 0.93
CA LEU A 46 4.26 -8.65 -0.02
C LEU A 46 5.45 -7.94 0.63
N ALA A 47 5.20 -6.97 1.49
CA ALA A 47 6.23 -6.34 2.31
C ALA A 47 6.98 -7.34 3.21
N ARG A 48 6.26 -8.32 3.80
CA ARG A 48 6.88 -9.41 4.56
C ARG A 48 7.81 -10.23 3.68
N TYR A 49 7.37 -10.60 2.47
CA TYR A 49 8.20 -11.34 1.51
C TYR A 49 9.49 -10.59 1.16
N TYR A 50 9.38 -9.30 0.81
CA TYR A 50 10.54 -8.49 0.45
C TYR A 50 11.51 -8.23 1.60
N LYS A 51 11.01 -8.15 2.85
CA LYS A 51 11.86 -8.12 4.04
C LYS A 51 12.64 -9.42 4.21
N THR A 52 12.01 -10.58 4.01
CA THR A 52 12.71 -11.88 4.06
C THR A 52 13.77 -12.01 2.97
N LYS A 53 13.51 -11.47 1.77
CA LYS A 53 14.45 -11.45 0.64
C LYS A 53 15.52 -10.35 0.73
N ARG A 54 15.55 -9.56 1.82
CA ARG A 54 16.47 -8.42 2.03
C ARG A 54 16.40 -7.33 0.94
N GLN A 55 15.29 -7.25 0.23
CA GLN A 55 15.02 -6.19 -0.76
C GLN A 55 14.35 -4.97 -0.13
N LEU A 56 13.83 -5.11 1.10
CA LEU A 56 13.29 -4.03 1.90
C LEU A 56 14.01 -3.99 3.26
N PRO A 57 14.21 -2.79 3.84
CA PRO A 57 14.69 -2.66 5.20
C PRO A 57 13.78 -3.41 6.20
N PRO A 58 14.32 -4.08 7.23
CA PRO A 58 13.52 -4.74 8.27
C PRO A 58 12.58 -3.78 9.00
N THR A 59 12.99 -2.52 9.11
CA THR A 59 12.25 -1.40 9.70
C THR A 59 11.13 -0.88 8.81
N TRP A 60 11.06 -1.31 7.55
CA TRP A 60 10.02 -0.85 6.64
C TRP A 60 8.63 -1.32 7.10
N LYS A 61 7.72 -0.36 7.17
CA LYS A 61 6.34 -0.54 7.59
C LYS A 61 5.42 0.27 6.68
N TYR A 62 4.35 -0.38 6.24
CA TYR A 62 3.27 0.31 5.55
C TYR A 62 2.44 1.07 6.60
N GLU A 63 2.41 2.40 6.47
CA GLU A 63 1.54 3.25 7.28
C GLU A 63 0.65 4.08 6.37
N SER A 64 -0.64 3.97 6.59
CA SER A 64 -1.60 4.55 5.67
C SER A 64 -1.60 6.08 5.60
N GLY A 65 -1.13 6.75 6.67
CA GLY A 65 -0.97 8.20 6.69
C GLY A 65 0.22 8.71 5.88
N THR A 66 1.27 7.89 5.74
CA THR A 66 2.48 8.22 4.98
C THR A 66 2.51 7.58 3.59
N ALA A 67 1.54 6.71 3.29
CA ALA A 67 1.43 5.98 2.03
C ALA A 67 1.41 6.89 0.79
N ALA A 68 0.85 8.10 0.88
CA ALA A 68 0.84 9.06 -0.23
C ALA A 68 2.25 9.54 -0.60
N SER A 69 3.12 9.74 0.39
CA SER A 69 4.51 10.17 0.20
C SER A 69 5.39 9.08 -0.42
N LEU A 70 4.99 7.81 -0.31
CA LEU A 70 5.72 6.67 -0.88
C LEU A 70 5.46 6.49 -2.39
N VAL A 71 4.44 7.14 -2.93
CA VAL A 71 4.01 6.98 -4.33
C VAL A 71 3.90 8.30 -5.10
N SER A 72 4.35 9.39 -4.49
CA SER A 72 4.43 10.72 -5.12
C SER A 72 5.62 10.82 -6.07
#